data_AF-A0A6J4XD34-F1
#
_entry.id   AF-A0A6J4XD34-F1
#
_cell.length_a   1.000
_cell.length_b   1.000
_cell.length_c   1.000
_cell.angle_alpha   90.00
_cell.angle_beta   90.00
_cell.angle_gamma   90.00
#
_symmetry.space_group_name_H-M   'P 1'
#
loop_
_entity.id
_entity.type
_entity.pdbx_description
1 polymer ?
#
loop_
_entity_poly.entity_id
_entity_poly.type
_entity_poly.pdbx_seq_one_letter_code
_entity_poly.pdbx_strand_id
1 'polypeptide(L)'
;MTRIKRFTPVQRVFHLLLMLFFLTQAFTGLARLYIETNWGRFLASIFGGYNKALTIHWWVGIFMLALLGVHVIYVLIHIDWRRFPKSVYGPDSILPRKEDLFQALQHIGWLLGIKEAPRFDRWGYWEKFDYLAVFWGITLLGGTGVILYNPIFFSHYIPGWVLNVLLWVHRIEAILAIAHVTTIHFFIGHLRRHNFPMDLAMFEGSVDLEKARHERPAWVERMEQNSNLHTTLVGSAPKALRILYYACGFTIIICFLYLFANGLANARGLLG
;
A
#
# COMPACT_ATOMS: atom_id res chain seq x y z
N MET A 1 -23.01 1.06 20.46
CA MET A 1 -21.71 1.14 19.76
C MET A 1 -21.70 0.03 18.71
N THR A 2 -21.61 0.36 17.43
CA THR A 2 -21.85 -0.58 16.31
C THR A 2 -20.60 -0.92 15.51
N ARG A 3 -19.42 -0.49 15.98
CA ARG A 3 -18.15 -0.61 15.22
C ARG A 3 -17.06 -1.23 16.08
N ILE A 4 -16.22 -2.06 15.46
CA ILE A 4 -15.03 -2.65 16.09
C ILE A 4 -13.79 -1.85 15.68
N LYS A 5 -12.95 -1.47 16.64
CA LYS A 5 -11.63 -0.87 16.39
C LYS A 5 -10.72 -1.89 15.68
N ARG A 6 -10.22 -1.51 14.49
CA ARG A 6 -9.35 -2.34 13.65
C ARG A 6 -7.91 -1.82 13.58
N PHE A 7 -7.75 -0.49 13.54
CA PHE A 7 -6.45 0.19 13.43
C PHE A 7 -6.25 1.21 14.54
N THR A 8 -5.02 1.33 15.02
CA THR A 8 -4.64 2.35 16.01
C THR A 8 -4.43 3.71 15.33
N PRO A 9 -4.51 4.84 16.07
CA PRO A 9 -4.18 6.15 15.51
C PRO A 9 -2.79 6.21 14.88
N VAL A 10 -1.81 5.54 15.49
CA VAL A 10 -0.43 5.46 14.96
C VAL A 10 -0.39 4.77 13.60
N GLN A 11 -1.07 3.63 13.44
CA GLN A 11 -1.14 2.92 12.15
C GLN A 11 -1.80 3.77 11.06
N ARG A 12 -2.82 4.55 11.42
CA ARG A 12 -3.53 5.44 10.49
C ARG A 12 -2.66 6.60 10.04
N VAL A 13 -1.94 7.22 10.97
CA VAL A 13 -0.97 8.29 10.65
C VAL A 13 0.17 7.74 9.80
N PHE A 14 0.70 6.57 10.13
CA PHE A 14 1.73 5.90 9.34
C PHE A 14 1.26 5.68 7.90
N HIS A 15 0.06 5.14 7.71
CA HIS A 15 -0.53 4.95 6.39
C HIS A 15 -0.72 6.27 5.65
N LEU A 16 -1.21 7.32 6.32
CA LEU A 16 -1.37 8.64 5.71
C LEU A 16 -0.03 9.19 5.20
N LEU A 17 1.03 9.13 6.01
CA LEU A 17 2.36 9.56 5.60
C LEU A 17 2.87 8.73 4.41
N LEU A 18 2.71 7.41 4.46
CA LEU A 18 3.09 6.52 3.37
C LEU A 18 2.37 6.89 2.06
N MET A 19 1.07 7.13 2.14
CA MET A 19 0.23 7.51 1.01
C MET A 19 0.66 8.86 0.39
N LEU A 20 0.93 9.87 1.21
CA LEU A 20 1.38 11.19 0.75
C LEU A 20 2.78 11.14 0.12
N PHE A 21 3.70 10.41 0.75
CA PHE A 21 5.05 10.24 0.22
C PHE A 21 5.05 9.44 -1.07
N PHE A 22 4.29 8.35 -1.14
CA PHE A 22 4.18 7.54 -2.35
C PHE A 22 3.55 8.33 -3.50
N LEU A 23 2.51 9.13 -3.25
CA LEU A 23 1.94 10.02 -4.26
C LEU A 23 2.99 11.01 -4.78
N THR A 24 3.77 11.62 -3.88
CA THR A 24 4.82 12.56 -4.26
C THR A 24 5.96 11.89 -5.03
N GLN A 25 6.37 10.67 -4.64
CA GLN A 25 7.32 9.84 -5.38
C GLN A 25 6.81 9.53 -6.79
N ALA A 26 5.52 9.17 -6.93
CA ALA A 26 4.92 8.87 -8.22
C ALA A 26 4.93 10.10 -9.13
N PHE A 27 4.50 11.27 -8.63
CA PHE A 27 4.51 12.52 -9.40
C PHE A 27 5.92 12.92 -9.83
N THR A 28 6.87 12.99 -8.89
CA THR A 28 8.25 13.41 -9.18
C THR A 28 9.01 12.39 -10.00
N GLY A 29 8.78 11.10 -9.79
CA GLY A 29 9.38 9.99 -10.54
C GLY A 29 8.89 9.96 -12.00
N LEU A 30 7.58 10.07 -12.22
CA LEU A 30 7.00 10.13 -13.56
C LEU A 30 7.39 11.42 -14.31
N ALA A 31 7.46 12.56 -13.61
CA ALA A 31 7.97 13.80 -14.19
C ALA A 31 9.37 13.63 -14.80
N ARG A 32 10.27 12.92 -14.09
CA ARG A 32 11.63 12.64 -14.55
C ARG A 32 11.66 11.59 -15.64
N LEU A 33 10.86 10.54 -15.50
CA LEU A 33 10.80 9.44 -16.47
C LEU A 33 10.34 9.90 -17.85
N TYR A 34 9.40 10.85 -17.89
CA TYR A 34 8.79 11.36 -19.12
C TYR A 34 9.20 12.80 -19.44
N ILE A 35 10.36 13.28 -18.95
CA ILE A 35 10.76 14.68 -19.09
C ILE A 35 10.87 15.15 -20.56
N GLU A 36 11.11 14.22 -21.48
CA GLU A 36 11.15 14.49 -22.91
C GLU A 36 9.76 14.78 -23.52
N THR A 37 8.68 14.43 -22.82
CA THR A 37 7.31 14.73 -23.25
C THR A 37 6.77 16.01 -22.63
N ASN A 38 5.77 16.63 -23.27
CA ASN A 38 5.09 17.80 -22.71
C ASN A 38 4.45 17.51 -21.35
N TRP A 39 3.96 16.27 -21.16
CA TRP A 39 3.36 15.85 -19.90
C TRP A 39 4.39 15.76 -18.77
N GLY A 40 5.56 15.15 -19.00
CA GLY A 40 6.61 15.11 -17.98
C GLY A 40 7.14 16.50 -17.64
N ARG A 41 7.28 17.40 -18.63
CA ARG A 41 7.61 18.82 -18.39
C ARG A 41 6.55 19.52 -17.54
N PHE A 42 5.27 19.28 -17.82
CA PHE A 42 4.17 19.80 -17.00
C PHE A 42 4.22 19.25 -15.57
N LEU A 43 4.41 17.95 -15.38
CA LEU A 43 4.56 17.39 -14.03
C LEU A 43 5.76 17.99 -13.29
N ALA A 44 6.89 18.17 -13.98
CA ALA A 44 8.07 18.78 -13.39
C ALA A 44 7.83 20.25 -13.01
N SER A 45 7.05 21.01 -13.77
CA SER A 45 6.79 22.43 -13.49
C SER A 45 6.00 22.65 -12.20
N ILE A 46 5.14 21.71 -11.81
CA ILE A 46 4.44 21.72 -10.50
C ILE A 46 5.44 21.81 -9.33
N PHE A 47 6.63 21.23 -9.50
CA PHE A 47 7.69 21.22 -8.50
C PHE A 47 8.76 22.29 -8.73
N GLY A 48 8.63 23.15 -9.75
CA GLY A 48 9.63 24.15 -10.11
C GLY A 48 10.70 23.64 -11.10
N GLY A 49 10.41 22.59 -11.87
CA GLY A 49 11.26 22.04 -12.93
C GLY A 49 12.00 20.76 -12.53
N TYR A 50 12.76 20.20 -13.48
CA TYR A 50 13.39 18.88 -13.34
C TYR A 50 14.29 18.77 -12.10
N ASN A 51 15.17 19.75 -11.87
CA ASN A 51 16.12 19.73 -10.75
C ASN A 51 15.43 19.76 -9.37
N LYS A 52 14.34 20.53 -9.26
CA LYS A 52 13.56 20.59 -8.02
C LYS A 52 12.73 19.31 -7.83
N ALA A 53 12.13 18.77 -8.88
CA ALA A 53 11.46 17.48 -8.85
C ALA A 53 12.42 16.36 -8.41
N LEU A 54 13.65 16.33 -8.93
CA LEU A 54 14.71 15.41 -8.51
C LEU A 54 15.07 15.58 -7.02
N THR A 55 15.26 16.82 -6.58
CA THR A 55 15.59 17.10 -5.18
C THR A 55 14.49 16.63 -4.23
N ILE A 56 13.23 16.91 -4.56
CA ILE A 56 12.07 16.47 -3.78
C ILE A 56 11.95 14.95 -3.80
N HIS A 57 12.12 14.32 -4.97
CA HIS A 57 12.09 12.87 -5.12
C HIS A 57 13.10 12.20 -4.18
N TRP A 58 14.32 12.71 -4.13
CA TRP A 58 15.35 12.17 -3.25
C TRP A 58 14.99 12.31 -1.75
N TRP A 59 14.62 13.51 -1.30
CA TRP A 59 14.27 13.74 0.10
C TRP A 59 13.06 12.92 0.55
N VAL A 60 12.00 12.88 -0.27
CA VAL A 60 10.81 12.07 0.03
C VAL A 60 11.15 10.58 -0.01
N GLY A 61 12.07 10.15 -0.88
CA GLY A 61 12.58 8.77 -0.90
C GLY A 61 13.30 8.39 0.39
N ILE A 62 14.12 9.29 0.94
CA ILE A 62 14.73 9.11 2.28
C ILE A 62 13.66 8.97 3.35
N PHE A 63 12.64 9.81 3.35
CA PHE A 63 11.56 9.72 4.34
C PHE A 63 10.75 8.43 4.20
N MET A 64 10.52 7.93 2.98
CA MET A 64 9.89 6.62 2.77
C MET A 64 10.75 5.47 3.30
N LEU A 65 12.07 5.51 3.07
CA LEU A 65 13.00 4.53 3.64
C LEU A 65 13.02 4.59 5.18
N ALA A 66 12.96 5.79 5.76
CA ALA A 66 12.84 5.96 7.20
C ALA A 66 11.53 5.36 7.75
N LEU A 67 10.40 5.58 7.07
CA LEU A 67 9.13 4.92 7.43
C LEU A 67 9.23 3.40 7.32
N LEU A 68 9.85 2.85 6.28
CA LEU A 68 10.11 1.42 6.16
C LEU A 68 10.94 0.91 7.34
N GLY A 69 12.00 1.62 7.72
CA GLY A 69 12.82 1.28 8.89
C GLY A 69 12.03 1.29 10.20
N VAL A 70 11.22 2.34 10.43
CA VAL A 70 10.30 2.43 11.59
C VAL A 70 9.33 1.24 11.60
N HIS A 71 8.79 0.87 10.45
CA HIS A 71 7.87 -0.27 10.34
C HIS A 71 8.56 -1.61 10.62
N VAL A 72 9.76 -1.81 10.10
CA VAL A 72 10.56 -3.01 10.41
C VAL A 72 10.83 -3.10 11.91
N ILE A 73 11.26 -2.00 12.54
CA ILE A 73 11.46 -1.96 14.00
C ILE A 73 10.16 -2.26 14.75
N TYR A 74 9.04 -1.64 14.33
CA TYR A 74 7.72 -1.91 14.91
C TYR A 74 7.38 -3.40 14.85
N VAL A 75 7.56 -4.04 13.69
CA VAL A 75 7.32 -5.49 13.54
C VAL A 75 8.24 -6.29 14.46
N LEU A 76 9.54 -6.02 14.49
CA LEU A 76 10.51 -6.75 15.31
C LEU A 76 10.21 -6.66 16.82
N ILE A 77 9.70 -5.53 17.30
CA ILE A 77 9.32 -5.33 18.70
C ILE A 77 8.01 -6.07 19.04
N HIS A 78 7.08 -6.20 18.08
CA HIS A 78 5.80 -6.86 18.31
C HIS A 78 5.85 -8.38 18.09
N ILE A 79 6.96 -8.91 17.57
CA ILE A 79 7.19 -10.35 17.50
C ILE A 79 7.48 -10.86 18.92
N ASP A 80 6.67 -11.82 19.37
CA ASP A 80 7.01 -12.62 20.55
C ASP A 80 8.10 -13.64 20.17
N TRP A 81 9.35 -13.26 20.40
CA TRP A 81 10.54 -14.07 20.11
C TRP A 81 10.59 -15.37 20.91
N ARG A 82 9.94 -15.45 22.07
CA ARG A 82 9.89 -16.68 22.89
C ARG A 82 8.99 -17.74 22.26
N ARG A 83 8.01 -17.33 21.46
CA ARG A 83 7.07 -18.20 20.75
C ARG A 83 7.35 -18.30 19.25
N PHE A 84 8.53 -17.87 18.79
CA PHE A 84 8.92 -17.97 17.40
C PHE A 84 9.04 -19.45 16.95
N PRO A 85 8.55 -19.84 15.75
CA PRO A 85 7.91 -19.02 14.72
C PRO A 85 6.37 -18.92 14.83
N LYS A 86 5.73 -19.50 15.84
CA LYS A 86 4.26 -19.48 15.97
C LYS A 86 3.70 -18.05 16.12
N SER A 87 4.43 -17.16 16.76
CA SER A 87 4.06 -15.75 16.95
C SER A 87 3.95 -14.97 15.63
N VAL A 88 4.75 -15.31 14.61
CA VAL A 88 4.74 -14.62 13.30
C VAL A 88 3.68 -15.15 12.33
N TYR A 89 3.12 -16.34 12.57
CA TYR A 89 2.10 -16.97 11.71
C TYR A 89 0.71 -17.05 12.36
N GLY A 90 0.50 -16.31 13.46
CA GLY A 90 -0.79 -16.22 14.13
C GLY A 90 -1.91 -15.62 13.27
N PRO A 91 -3.18 -15.74 13.70
CA PRO A 91 -4.33 -15.24 12.95
C PRO A 91 -4.36 -13.71 12.79
N ASP A 92 -3.71 -12.98 13.71
CA ASP A 92 -3.54 -11.52 13.64
C ASP A 92 -2.32 -11.08 12.81
N SER A 93 -1.53 -12.03 12.29
CA SER A 93 -0.37 -11.74 11.45
C SER A 93 -0.78 -11.32 10.04
N ILE A 94 -0.15 -10.26 9.54
CA ILE A 94 -0.27 -9.81 8.16
C ILE A 94 0.63 -10.61 7.20
N LEU A 95 1.52 -11.45 7.72
CA LEU A 95 2.40 -12.26 6.87
C LEU A 95 1.61 -13.38 6.17
N PRO A 96 1.89 -13.63 4.87
CA PRO A 96 1.31 -14.76 4.15
C PRO A 96 1.70 -16.11 4.78
N ARG A 97 0.76 -17.05 4.72
CA ARG A 97 0.86 -18.41 5.22
C ARG A 97 0.36 -19.38 4.16
N LYS A 98 0.66 -20.66 4.34
CA LYS A 98 0.21 -21.72 3.41
C LYS A 98 -1.32 -21.75 3.30
N GLU A 99 -2.01 -21.48 4.39
CA GLU A 99 -3.48 -21.42 4.46
C GLU A 99 -4.05 -20.33 3.55
N ASP A 100 -3.34 -19.23 3.33
CA ASP A 100 -3.82 -18.13 2.50
C ASP A 100 -3.93 -18.56 1.02
N LEU A 101 -3.08 -19.47 0.55
CA LEU A 101 -3.20 -20.06 -0.79
C LEU A 101 -4.45 -20.94 -0.91
N PHE A 102 -4.69 -21.80 0.08
CA PHE A 102 -5.90 -22.63 0.10
C PHE A 102 -7.17 -21.77 0.19
N GLN A 103 -7.15 -20.70 0.97
CA GLN A 103 -8.23 -19.73 1.03
C GLN A 103 -8.44 -19.01 -0.30
N ALA A 104 -7.38 -18.66 -1.02
CA ALA A 104 -7.50 -18.07 -2.36
C ALA A 104 -8.16 -19.04 -3.35
N LEU A 105 -7.72 -20.30 -3.37
CA LEU A 105 -8.31 -21.34 -4.21
C LEU A 105 -9.77 -21.64 -3.82
N GLN A 106 -10.08 -21.63 -2.52
CA GLN A 106 -11.46 -21.75 -2.05
C GLN A 106 -12.31 -20.56 -2.48
N HIS A 107 -11.77 -19.34 -2.38
CA HIS A 107 -12.46 -18.13 -2.79
C HIS A 107 -12.79 -18.14 -4.29
N ILE A 108 -11.85 -18.60 -5.13
CA ILE A 108 -12.10 -18.81 -6.57
C ILE A 108 -13.21 -19.85 -6.77
N GLY A 109 -13.15 -20.99 -6.06
CA GLY A 109 -14.20 -22.00 -6.12
C GLY A 109 -15.58 -21.47 -5.70
N TRP A 110 -15.63 -20.59 -4.71
CA TRP A 110 -16.86 -19.93 -4.27
C TRP A 110 -17.40 -18.94 -5.33
N LEU A 111 -16.52 -18.15 -5.95
CA LEU A 111 -16.91 -17.26 -7.06
C LEU A 111 -17.47 -18.04 -8.25
N LEU A 112 -17.00 -19.27 -8.48
CA LEU A 112 -17.52 -20.20 -9.49
C LEU A 112 -18.76 -20.98 -9.04
N GLY A 113 -19.23 -20.80 -7.80
CA GLY A 113 -20.38 -21.52 -7.24
C GLY A 113 -20.12 -22.99 -6.85
N ILE A 114 -18.85 -23.41 -6.79
CA ILE A 114 -18.43 -24.80 -6.55
C ILE A 114 -18.13 -25.06 -5.07
N LYS A 115 -17.66 -24.04 -4.33
CA LYS A 115 -17.27 -24.15 -2.92
C LYS A 115 -18.03 -23.16 -2.05
N GLU A 116 -18.08 -23.42 -0.76
CA GLU A 116 -18.55 -22.45 0.22
C GLU A 116 -17.56 -21.28 0.36
N ALA A 117 -18.10 -20.11 0.74
CA ALA A 117 -17.30 -18.93 0.98
C ALA A 117 -16.23 -19.19 2.05
N PRO A 118 -14.95 -18.84 1.78
CA PRO A 118 -13.91 -18.97 2.79
C PRO A 118 -14.21 -18.11 4.01
N ARG A 119 -14.01 -18.69 5.19
CA ARG A 119 -14.20 -18.00 6.47
C ARG A 119 -12.95 -17.19 6.81
N PHE A 120 -12.91 -15.95 6.36
CA PHE A 120 -11.75 -15.09 6.59
C PHE A 120 -11.62 -14.67 8.05
N ASP A 121 -10.36 -14.54 8.44
CA ASP A 121 -9.93 -13.97 9.70
C ASP A 121 -9.70 -12.46 9.56
N ARG A 122 -8.97 -11.83 10.48
CA ARG A 122 -8.71 -10.38 10.52
C ARG A 122 -8.12 -9.85 9.22
N TRP A 123 -7.37 -10.70 8.52
CA TRP A 123 -6.72 -10.40 7.25
C TRP A 123 -7.15 -11.42 6.20
N GLY A 124 -7.69 -10.95 5.08
CA GLY A 124 -7.87 -11.77 3.88
C GLY A 124 -6.55 -11.97 3.14
N TYR A 125 -6.43 -13.04 2.34
CA TYR A 125 -5.21 -13.32 1.57
C TYR A 125 -4.81 -12.15 0.65
N TRP A 126 -5.79 -11.42 0.09
CA TRP A 126 -5.52 -10.27 -0.78
C TRP A 126 -4.93 -9.08 0.00
N GLU A 127 -5.31 -8.87 1.26
CA GLU A 127 -4.74 -7.79 2.10
C GLU A 127 -3.29 -8.10 2.45
N LYS A 128 -2.98 -9.38 2.70
CA LYS A 128 -1.61 -9.84 2.95
C LYS A 128 -0.75 -9.76 1.70
N PHE A 129 -1.30 -10.12 0.54
CA PHE A 129 -0.64 -9.95 -0.76
C PHE A 129 -0.36 -8.48 -1.04
N ASP A 130 -1.35 -7.60 -0.84
CA ASP A 130 -1.22 -6.16 -1.03
C ASP A 130 -0.15 -5.55 -0.10
N TYR A 131 -0.16 -5.94 1.18
CA TYR A 131 0.90 -5.59 2.14
C TYR A 131 2.28 -6.03 1.67
N LEU A 132 2.42 -7.29 1.21
CA LEU A 132 3.71 -7.82 0.74
C LEU A 132 4.19 -7.10 -0.53
N ALA A 133 3.30 -6.83 -1.48
CA ALA A 133 3.62 -6.14 -2.72
C ALA A 133 4.15 -4.73 -2.44
N VAL A 134 3.51 -3.98 -1.53
CA VAL A 134 3.97 -2.64 -1.13
C VAL A 134 5.30 -2.72 -0.36
N PHE A 135 5.45 -3.67 0.57
CA PHE A 135 6.69 -3.86 1.32
C PHE A 135 7.87 -4.18 0.39
N TRP A 136 7.65 -5.07 -0.58
CA TRP A 136 8.61 -5.42 -1.63
C TRP A 136 8.97 -4.19 -2.47
N GLY A 137 7.96 -3.49 -2.99
CA GLY A 137 8.16 -2.35 -3.88
C GLY A 137 8.97 -1.23 -3.23
N ILE A 138 8.67 -0.87 -1.98
CA ILE A 138 9.43 0.16 -1.24
C ILE A 138 10.87 -0.31 -0.99
N THR A 139 11.06 -1.59 -0.65
CA THR A 139 12.41 -2.13 -0.41
C THR A 139 13.25 -2.10 -1.68
N LEU A 140 12.70 -2.54 -2.82
CA LEU A 140 13.41 -2.60 -4.09
C LEU A 140 13.67 -1.20 -4.66
N LEU A 141 12.64 -0.33 -4.68
CA LEU A 141 12.78 1.06 -5.13
C LEU A 141 13.71 1.86 -4.23
N GLY A 142 13.59 1.70 -2.92
CA GLY A 142 14.45 2.35 -1.95
C GLY A 142 15.90 1.93 -2.09
N GLY A 143 16.17 0.62 -2.17
CA GLY A 143 17.52 0.07 -2.33
C GLY A 143 18.19 0.51 -3.63
N THR A 144 17.49 0.38 -4.76
CA THR A 144 17.99 0.86 -6.05
C THR A 144 18.14 2.39 -6.07
N GLY A 145 17.20 3.13 -5.47
CA GLY A 145 17.21 4.59 -5.41
C GLY A 145 18.39 5.17 -4.61
N VAL A 146 18.79 4.52 -3.51
CA VAL A 146 19.98 4.93 -2.73
C VAL A 146 21.24 4.83 -3.57
N ILE A 147 21.39 3.74 -4.34
CA ILE A 147 22.55 3.56 -5.22
C ILE A 147 22.53 4.59 -6.36
N LEU A 148 21.37 4.80 -6.97
CA LEU A 148 21.18 5.71 -8.11
C LEU A 148 21.22 7.19 -7.71
N TYR A 149 21.13 7.52 -6.43
CA TYR A 149 21.27 8.90 -5.95
C TYR A 149 22.69 9.44 -6.16
N ASN A 150 23.71 8.62 -5.92
CA ASN A 150 25.11 9.00 -6.13
C ASN A 150 25.86 7.93 -6.93
N PRO A 151 25.56 7.78 -8.23
CA PRO A 151 26.11 6.70 -9.04
C PRO A 151 27.64 6.80 -9.19
N ILE A 152 28.22 8.01 -9.10
CA ILE A 152 29.67 8.23 -9.16
C ILE A 152 30.35 7.64 -7.91
N PHE A 153 29.78 7.86 -6.72
CA PHE A 153 30.30 7.22 -5.51
C PHE A 153 30.21 5.70 -5.61
N PHE A 154 29.03 5.17 -5.98
CA PHE A 154 28.82 3.73 -6.05
C PHE A 154 29.61 3.03 -7.17
N SER A 155 29.98 3.71 -8.26
CA SER A 155 30.80 3.13 -9.33
C SER A 155 32.22 2.75 -8.90
N HIS A 156 32.68 3.22 -7.73
CA HIS A 156 33.93 2.76 -7.13
C HIS A 156 33.82 1.33 -6.55
N TYR A 157 32.60 0.87 -6.24
CA TYR A 157 32.34 -0.40 -5.59
C TYR A 157 31.62 -1.42 -6.48
N ILE A 158 30.86 -0.94 -7.48
CA ILE A 158 30.11 -1.80 -8.41
C ILE A 158 30.43 -1.48 -9.88
N PRO A 159 30.44 -2.48 -10.77
CA PRO A 159 30.63 -2.25 -12.20
C PRO A 159 29.54 -1.36 -12.81
N GLY A 160 29.90 -0.54 -13.80
CA GLY A 160 28.96 0.38 -14.46
C GLY A 160 27.74 -0.28 -15.09
N TRP A 161 27.85 -1.52 -15.57
CA TRP A 161 26.70 -2.26 -16.10
C TRP A 161 25.64 -2.53 -15.03
N VAL A 162 26.05 -2.70 -13.76
CA VAL A 162 25.13 -2.90 -12.63
C VAL A 162 24.30 -1.64 -12.41
N LEU A 163 24.89 -0.44 -12.52
CA LEU A 163 24.15 0.83 -12.42
C LEU A 163 23.05 0.94 -13.49
N ASN A 164 23.34 0.49 -14.72
CA ASN A 164 22.34 0.45 -15.79
C ASN A 164 21.18 -0.51 -15.47
N VAL A 165 21.49 -1.70 -14.94
CA VAL A 165 20.48 -2.66 -14.49
C VAL A 165 19.64 -2.10 -13.36
N LEU A 166 20.27 -1.48 -12.35
CA LEU A 166 19.56 -0.87 -11.22
C LEU A 166 18.63 0.26 -11.68
N LEU A 167 19.07 1.09 -12.62
CA LEU A 167 18.22 2.13 -13.20
C LEU A 167 17.01 1.53 -13.94
N TRP A 168 17.23 0.47 -14.70
CA TRP A 168 16.16 -0.22 -15.42
C TRP A 168 15.14 -0.86 -14.47
N VAL A 169 15.63 -1.58 -13.45
CA VAL A 169 14.79 -2.18 -12.39
C VAL A 169 14.01 -1.11 -11.63
N HIS A 170 14.66 -0.02 -11.23
CA HIS A 170 14.00 1.07 -10.50
C HIS A 170 12.84 1.69 -11.32
N ARG A 171 13.05 1.90 -12.63
CA ARG A 171 12.01 2.43 -13.52
C ARG A 171 10.83 1.48 -13.68
N ILE A 172 11.09 0.19 -13.90
CA ILE A 172 10.03 -0.82 -14.07
C ILE A 172 9.26 -1.00 -12.77
N GLU A 173 9.95 -1.14 -11.64
CA GLU A 173 9.31 -1.32 -10.34
C GLU A 173 8.46 -0.10 -9.98
N ALA A 174 8.88 1.12 -10.34
CA ALA A 174 8.10 2.33 -10.07
C ALA A 174 6.76 2.29 -10.83
N ILE A 175 6.78 1.87 -12.09
CA ILE A 175 5.57 1.69 -12.90
C ILE A 175 4.69 0.58 -12.31
N LEU A 176 5.29 -0.56 -11.94
CA LEU A 176 4.57 -1.68 -11.31
C LEU A 176 3.92 -1.27 -10.00
N ALA A 177 4.61 -0.51 -9.14
CA ALA A 177 4.07 -0.02 -7.87
C ALA A 177 2.89 0.94 -8.09
N ILE A 178 3.01 1.88 -9.04
CA ILE A 178 1.91 2.80 -9.40
C ILE A 178 0.72 2.01 -9.96
N ALA A 179 0.98 1.04 -10.84
CA ALA A 179 -0.04 0.18 -11.41
C ALA A 179 -0.74 -0.67 -10.33
N HIS A 180 0.01 -1.29 -9.43
CA HIS A 180 -0.51 -2.10 -8.34
C HIS A 180 -1.41 -1.28 -7.41
N VAL A 181 -0.96 -0.09 -6.99
CA VAL A 181 -1.78 0.79 -6.14
C VAL A 181 -3.04 1.24 -6.88
N THR A 182 -2.92 1.63 -8.14
CA THR A 182 -4.05 2.12 -8.93
C THR A 182 -5.08 1.03 -9.22
N THR A 183 -4.63 -0.20 -9.48
CA THR A 183 -5.49 -1.31 -9.92
C THR A 183 -5.92 -2.20 -8.76
N ILE A 184 -4.98 -2.81 -8.04
CA ILE A 184 -5.26 -3.80 -6.99
C ILE A 184 -5.72 -3.10 -5.71
N HIS A 185 -4.91 -2.18 -5.18
CA HIS A 185 -5.17 -1.56 -3.88
C HIS A 185 -6.47 -0.74 -3.90
N PHE A 186 -6.67 0.12 -4.89
CA PHE A 186 -7.93 0.87 -4.99
C PHE A 186 -9.14 0.00 -5.33
N PHE A 187 -8.99 -1.08 -6.09
CA PHE A 187 -10.11 -2.00 -6.31
C PHE A 187 -10.58 -2.61 -4.98
N ILE A 188 -9.65 -3.09 -4.15
CA ILE A 188 -9.95 -3.65 -2.82
C ILE A 188 -10.57 -2.59 -1.91
N GLY A 189 -10.01 -1.38 -1.92
CA GLY A 189 -10.45 -0.26 -1.09
C GLY A 189 -11.78 0.35 -1.49
N HIS A 190 -12.13 0.37 -2.79
CA HIS A 190 -13.23 1.20 -3.29
C HIS A 190 -14.30 0.46 -4.09
N LEU A 191 -13.94 -0.63 -4.77
CA LEU A 191 -14.83 -1.28 -5.74
C LEU A 191 -15.45 -2.59 -5.24
N ARG A 192 -15.01 -3.11 -4.09
CA ARG A 192 -15.68 -4.25 -3.45
C ARG A 192 -17.11 -3.86 -3.04
N ARG A 193 -18.10 -4.70 -3.37
CA ARG A 193 -19.54 -4.47 -3.11
C ARG A 193 -19.84 -3.96 -1.70
N HIS A 194 -19.21 -4.54 -0.69
CA HIS A 194 -19.44 -4.17 0.71
C HIS A 194 -18.72 -2.89 1.15
N ASN A 195 -17.70 -2.47 0.41
CA ASN A 195 -16.89 -1.28 0.67
C ASN A 195 -17.26 -0.09 -0.23
N PHE A 196 -18.05 -0.30 -1.27
CA PHE A 196 -18.39 0.78 -2.22
C PHE A 196 -19.11 1.94 -1.51
N PRO A 197 -18.70 3.21 -1.77
CA PRO A 197 -17.71 3.63 -2.75
C PRO A 197 -16.26 3.76 -2.21
N MET A 198 -16.04 3.55 -0.92
CA MET A 198 -14.72 3.51 -0.27
C MET A 198 -14.79 2.89 1.12
N ASP A 199 -13.82 2.02 1.43
CA ASP A 199 -13.57 1.49 2.75
C ASP A 199 -12.95 2.57 3.65
N LEU A 200 -13.69 2.97 4.68
CA LEU A 200 -13.23 3.95 5.67
C LEU A 200 -12.39 3.33 6.78
N ALA A 201 -12.11 2.01 6.78
CA ALA A 201 -11.44 1.34 7.88
C ALA A 201 -10.10 2.00 8.27
N MET A 202 -9.27 2.35 7.29
CA MET A 202 -7.99 3.02 7.54
C MET A 202 -8.14 4.49 7.92
N PHE A 203 -9.19 5.16 7.45
CA PHE A 203 -9.44 6.55 7.79
C PHE A 203 -10.09 6.72 9.17
N GLU A 204 -11.06 5.89 9.54
CA GLU A 204 -11.75 5.93 10.83
C GLU A 204 -11.05 5.11 11.91
N GLY A 205 -10.26 4.10 11.53
CA GLY A 205 -9.66 3.12 12.43
C GLY A 205 -10.59 2.02 12.91
N SER A 206 -11.83 1.97 12.42
CA SER A 206 -12.85 1.02 12.84
C SER A 206 -13.69 0.54 11.67
N VAL A 207 -14.30 -0.63 11.83
CA VAL A 207 -15.21 -1.23 10.85
C VAL A 207 -16.58 -1.49 11.48
N ASP A 208 -17.63 -1.46 10.66
CA ASP A 208 -18.97 -1.84 11.12
C ASP A 208 -19.00 -3.32 11.54
N LEU A 209 -19.62 -3.60 12.69
CA LEU A 209 -19.64 -4.95 13.28
C LEU A 209 -20.38 -5.95 12.40
N GLU A 210 -21.56 -5.59 11.89
CA GLU A 210 -22.38 -6.49 11.07
C GLU A 210 -21.67 -6.78 9.74
N LYS A 211 -21.09 -5.75 9.13
CA LYS A 211 -20.23 -5.95 7.96
C LYS A 211 -19.03 -6.85 8.26
N ALA A 212 -18.39 -6.69 9.41
CA ALA A 212 -17.28 -7.54 9.81
C ALA A 212 -17.70 -9.00 10.05
N ARG A 213 -18.91 -9.27 10.56
CA ARG A 213 -19.46 -10.63 10.68
C ARG A 213 -19.59 -11.31 9.32
N HIS A 214 -20.02 -10.58 8.30
CA HIS A 214 -20.14 -11.11 6.95
C HIS A 214 -18.79 -11.29 6.25
N GLU A 215 -17.90 -10.30 6.32
CA GLU A 215 -16.63 -10.34 5.59
C GLU A 215 -15.54 -11.14 6.29
N ARG A 216 -15.58 -11.20 7.63
CA ARG A 216 -14.54 -11.80 8.48
C ARG A 216 -15.16 -12.58 9.66
N PRO A 217 -15.98 -13.60 9.39
CA PRO A 217 -16.70 -14.33 10.43
C PRO A 217 -15.75 -14.93 11.49
N ALA A 218 -14.64 -15.54 11.06
CA ALA A 218 -13.69 -16.17 11.98
C ALA A 218 -12.99 -15.16 12.90
N TRP A 219 -12.81 -13.91 12.45
CA TRP A 219 -12.26 -12.85 13.28
C TRP A 219 -13.24 -12.42 14.38
N VAL A 220 -14.50 -12.18 14.02
CA VAL A 220 -15.52 -11.72 14.97
C VAL A 220 -15.80 -12.80 16.02
N GLU A 221 -15.97 -14.06 15.60
CA GLU A 221 -16.20 -15.18 16.52
C GLU A 221 -15.05 -15.33 17.53
N ARG A 222 -13.79 -15.20 17.09
CA ARG A 222 -12.65 -15.23 18.02
C ARG A 222 -12.66 -14.06 18.99
N MET A 223 -13.08 -12.88 18.55
CA MET A 223 -13.19 -11.70 19.42
C MET A 223 -14.30 -11.86 20.47
N GLU A 224 -15.39 -12.55 20.13
CA GLU A 224 -16.49 -12.89 21.04
C GLU A 224 -16.05 -13.93 22.07
N GLN A 225 -15.41 -15.02 21.61
CA GLN A 225 -14.92 -16.09 22.48
C GLN A 225 -13.90 -15.60 23.52
N ASN A 226 -13.04 -14.66 23.14
CA ASN A 226 -12.03 -14.10 24.04
C ASN A 226 -12.54 -12.93 24.90
N SER A 227 -13.85 -12.63 24.89
CA SER A 227 -14.45 -11.49 25.61
C SER A 227 -13.85 -10.10 25.28
N ASN A 228 -13.08 -10.00 24.20
CA ASN A 228 -12.41 -8.77 23.78
C ASN A 228 -13.33 -7.83 22.98
N LEU A 229 -14.49 -8.33 22.51
CA LEU A 229 -15.40 -7.55 21.67
C LEU A 229 -15.85 -6.25 22.37
N HIS A 230 -16.36 -6.34 23.60
CA HIS A 230 -16.87 -5.17 24.32
C HIS A 230 -15.82 -4.07 24.54
N THR A 231 -14.56 -4.45 24.75
CA THR A 231 -13.44 -3.50 24.96
C THR A 231 -12.98 -2.80 23.67
N THR A 232 -13.38 -3.31 22.50
CA THR A 232 -12.96 -2.79 21.19
C THR A 232 -14.08 -2.07 20.45
N LEU A 233 -15.28 -2.02 21.03
CA LEU A 233 -16.40 -1.29 20.46
C LEU A 233 -16.16 0.22 20.54
N VAL A 234 -16.36 0.91 19.42
CA VAL A 234 -16.19 2.35 19.30
C VAL A 234 -17.37 3.00 18.58
N GLY A 235 -17.53 4.31 18.78
CA GLY A 235 -18.47 5.13 18.03
C GLY A 235 -18.02 5.38 16.59
N SER A 236 -18.96 5.78 15.73
CA SER A 236 -18.64 6.26 14.39
C SER A 236 -17.97 7.63 14.43
N ALA A 237 -17.15 7.92 13.42
CA ALA A 237 -16.61 9.26 13.24
C ALA A 237 -17.74 10.27 12.95
N PRO A 238 -17.59 11.55 13.37
CA PRO A 238 -18.53 12.61 13.03
C PRO A 238 -18.75 12.72 11.50
N LYS A 239 -19.98 13.05 11.08
CA LYS A 239 -20.33 13.12 9.64
C LYS A 239 -19.39 14.03 8.84
N ALA A 240 -19.04 15.20 9.37
CA ALA A 240 -18.11 16.13 8.73
C ALA A 240 -16.73 15.51 8.46
N LEU A 241 -16.21 14.74 9.42
CA LEU A 241 -14.93 14.07 9.30
C LEU A 241 -14.97 12.93 8.26
N ARG A 242 -16.11 12.23 8.15
CA ARG A 242 -16.32 11.22 7.10
C ARG A 242 -16.35 11.83 5.70
N ILE A 243 -16.98 13.00 5.54
CA ILE A 243 -16.97 13.75 4.27
C ILE A 243 -15.53 14.09 3.89
N LEU A 244 -14.72 14.57 4.84
CA LEU A 244 -13.31 14.86 4.62
C LEU A 244 -12.53 13.60 4.19
N TYR A 245 -12.79 12.45 4.82
CA TYR A 245 -12.16 11.19 4.43
C TYR A 245 -12.49 10.80 2.99
N TYR A 246 -13.77 10.83 2.60
CA TYR A 246 -14.18 10.58 1.22
C TYR A 246 -13.52 11.55 0.25
N ALA A 247 -13.54 12.85 0.54
CA ALA A 247 -12.90 13.86 -0.30
C ALA A 247 -11.40 13.54 -0.50
N CYS A 248 -10.68 13.29 0.58
CA CYS A 248 -9.25 12.94 0.54
C CYS A 248 -9.00 11.67 -0.28
N GLY A 249 -9.75 10.59 -0.02
CA GLY A 249 -9.59 9.33 -0.74
C GLY A 249 -9.88 9.47 -2.24
N PHE A 250 -10.95 10.15 -2.62
CA PHE A 250 -11.27 10.37 -4.04
C PHE A 250 -10.26 11.27 -4.73
N THR A 251 -9.76 12.32 -4.08
CA THR A 251 -8.70 13.15 -4.65
C THR A 251 -7.46 12.31 -4.99
N ILE A 252 -7.05 11.42 -4.07
CA ILE A 252 -5.88 10.57 -4.27
C ILE A 252 -6.10 9.58 -5.42
N ILE A 253 -7.27 8.95 -5.50
CA ILE A 253 -7.62 8.10 -6.63
C ILE A 253 -7.56 8.86 -7.94
N ILE A 254 -8.15 10.05 -8.01
CA ILE A 254 -8.16 10.87 -9.23
C ILE A 254 -6.73 11.19 -9.66
N CYS A 255 -5.85 11.57 -8.72
CA CYS A 255 -4.44 11.81 -9.01
C CYS A 255 -3.75 10.55 -9.57
N PHE A 256 -3.92 9.39 -8.95
CA PHE A 256 -3.31 8.16 -9.43
C PHE A 256 -3.88 7.68 -10.76
N LEU A 257 -5.19 7.77 -10.98
CA LEU A 257 -5.81 7.47 -12.27
C LEU A 257 -5.29 8.40 -13.37
N TYR A 258 -5.14 9.70 -13.07
CA TYR A 258 -4.53 10.66 -13.97
C TYR A 258 -3.09 10.27 -14.32
N LEU A 259 -2.26 9.96 -13.31
CA LEU A 259 -0.87 9.55 -13.51
C LEU A 259 -0.76 8.25 -14.31
N PHE A 260 -1.59 7.26 -13.99
CA PHE A 260 -1.59 5.96 -14.64
C PHE A 260 -2.02 6.06 -16.11
N ALA A 261 -3.14 6.74 -16.39
CA ALA A 261 -3.64 6.91 -17.75
C ALA A 261 -2.66 7.70 -18.64
N ASN A 262 -2.09 8.80 -18.14
CA ASN A 262 -1.12 9.58 -18.90
C ASN A 262 0.23 8.86 -19.03
N GLY A 263 0.65 8.09 -18.03
CA GLY A 263 1.83 7.24 -18.12
C GLY A 263 1.73 6.24 -19.26
N LEU A 264 0.58 5.56 -19.38
CA LEU A 264 0.29 4.65 -20.51
C LEU A 264 0.27 5.39 -21.86
N ALA A 265 -0.38 6.55 -21.93
CA ALA A 265 -0.47 7.34 -23.16
C ALA A 265 0.91 7.81 -23.67
N ASN A 266 1.82 8.16 -22.75
CA ASN A 266 3.16 8.64 -23.08
C ASN A 266 4.20 7.51 -23.21
N ALA A 267 3.88 6.27 -22.83
CA ALA A 267 4.80 5.13 -22.89
C ALA A 267 5.28 4.82 -24.32
N ARG A 268 4.46 5.10 -25.34
CA ARG A 268 4.81 4.86 -26.75
C ARG A 268 5.96 5.74 -27.25
N GLY A 269 6.14 6.92 -26.67
CA GLY A 269 7.25 7.83 -27.02
C GLY A 269 8.62 7.40 -26.48
N LEU A 270 8.69 6.33 -25.67
CA LEU A 270 9.94 5.77 -25.13
C LEU A 270 10.43 4.52 -25.87
N LEU A 271 9.60 3.95 -26.75
CA LEU A 271 9.86 2.70 -27.48
C LEU A 271 10.09 2.91 -28.98
N GLY A 272 9.96 4.15 -29.47
CA GLY A 272 10.35 4.56 -30.83
C GLY A 272 11.55 5.49 -30.76
#